data_AF-A0A7C4TJJ9-F1
#
_entry.id   AF-A0A7C4TJJ9-F1
#
_cell.length_a   1.000
_cell.length_b   1.000
_cell.length_c   1.000
_cell.angle_alpha   90.00
_cell.angle_beta   90.00
_cell.angle_gamma   90.00
#
_symmetry.space_group_name_H-M   'P 1'
#
loop_
_entity.id
_entity.type
_entity.pdbx_description
1 polymer ?
#
loop_
_entity_poly.entity_id
_entity_poly.type
_entity_poly.pdbx_seq_one_letter_code
_entity_poly.pdbx_strand_id
1 'polypeptide(L)'
;MDQPDRIQRLLDPAYTRGLDARSLDDLRTMKSECADVEHAVSYYRRLAQARMEILEAERDRRARGGDISELVADLPSILGAEPGRSSPTGSRVASAQTPDIELRWSDGREALVADLTLANLPDLSGADLDATTERLRGFERDLSEVRRALHGVIDVLEREIAARQVAGTA
;
A
#
# COMPACT_ATOMS: atom_id res chain seq x y z
N MET A 1 3.60 -5.69 19.93
CA MET A 1 3.63 -6.56 18.74
C MET A 1 4.01 -5.65 17.61
N ASP A 2 5.18 -5.87 17.02
CA ASP A 2 5.61 -5.03 15.91
C ASP A 2 4.67 -5.27 14.72
N GLN A 3 4.44 -4.25 13.89
CA GLN A 3 3.53 -4.32 12.75
C GLN A 3 3.85 -5.47 11.75
N PRO A 4 5.11 -5.83 11.46
CA PRO A 4 5.45 -7.05 10.72
C PRO A 4 4.90 -8.33 11.36
N ASP A 5 4.86 -8.42 12.70
CA ASP A 5 4.25 -9.56 13.38
C ASP A 5 2.72 -9.58 13.17
N ARG A 6 2.09 -8.41 13.10
CA ARG A 6 0.65 -8.29 12.81
C ARG A 6 0.33 -8.76 11.39
N ILE A 7 1.07 -8.28 10.38
CA ILE A 7 0.89 -8.72 8.98
C ILE A 7 1.15 -10.23 8.88
N GLN A 8 2.25 -10.70 9.47
CA GLN A 8 2.60 -12.13 9.43
C GLN A 8 1.49 -13.00 10.05
N ARG A 9 0.91 -12.59 11.18
CA ARG A 9 -0.21 -13.30 11.80
C ARG A 9 -1.45 -13.35 10.90
N LEU A 10 -1.77 -12.26 10.20
CA LEU A 10 -2.93 -12.21 9.30
C LEU A 10 -2.73 -13.07 8.05
N LEU A 11 -1.48 -13.17 7.58
CA LEU A 11 -1.11 -13.96 6.40
C LEU A 11 -0.78 -15.43 6.74
N ASP A 12 -0.66 -15.78 8.02
CA ASP A 12 -0.47 -17.16 8.45
C ASP A 12 -1.67 -18.00 7.98
N PRO A 13 -1.47 -19.12 7.27
CA PRO A 13 -2.56 -20.02 6.88
C PRO A 13 -3.43 -20.45 8.06
N ALA A 14 -2.90 -20.44 9.29
CA ALA A 14 -3.64 -20.68 10.51
C ALA A 14 -4.77 -19.69 10.79
N TYR A 15 -4.66 -18.44 10.30
CA TYR A 15 -5.65 -17.39 10.52
C TYR A 15 -7.01 -17.75 9.93
N THR A 16 -7.03 -18.42 8.78
CA THR A 16 -8.25 -18.83 8.08
C THR A 16 -8.64 -20.30 8.30
N ARG A 17 -8.02 -21.00 9.27
CA ARG A 17 -8.43 -22.36 9.64
C ARG A 17 -9.65 -22.36 10.55
N GLY A 18 -10.55 -23.32 10.33
CA GLY A 18 -11.69 -23.57 11.21
C GLY A 18 -12.70 -22.41 11.24
N LEU A 19 -12.86 -21.69 10.12
CA LEU A 19 -13.79 -20.56 10.06
C LEU A 19 -15.23 -21.00 10.34
N ASP A 20 -15.60 -22.20 9.88
CA ASP A 20 -16.89 -22.86 10.09
C ASP A 20 -17.31 -22.95 11.57
N ALA A 21 -16.34 -23.07 12.48
CA ALA A 21 -16.58 -23.16 13.92
C ALA A 21 -16.65 -21.79 14.63
N ARG A 22 -16.30 -20.68 13.96
CA ARG A 22 -16.34 -19.33 14.56
C ARG A 22 -17.73 -18.72 14.50
N SER A 23 -18.02 -17.71 15.31
CA SER A 23 -19.29 -16.97 15.18
C SER A 23 -19.28 -16.01 13.98
N LEU A 24 -20.45 -15.57 13.51
CA LEU A 24 -20.53 -14.57 12.44
C LEU A 24 -19.91 -13.22 12.85
N ASP A 25 -20.00 -12.88 14.14
CA ASP A 25 -19.38 -11.68 14.70
C ASP A 25 -17.84 -11.77 14.68
N ASP A 26 -17.29 -12.93 15.03
CA ASP A 26 -15.84 -13.18 14.92
C ASP A 26 -15.36 -13.01 13.49
N LEU A 27 -16.09 -13.56 12.50
CA LEU A 27 -15.73 -13.43 11.09
C LEU A 27 -15.74 -11.97 10.61
N ARG A 28 -16.71 -11.18 11.08
CA ARG A 28 -16.78 -9.74 10.78
C ARG A 28 -15.62 -8.98 11.41
N THR A 29 -15.30 -9.29 12.66
CA THR A 29 -14.14 -8.73 13.36
C THR A 29 -12.83 -9.06 12.64
N MET A 30 -12.64 -10.33 12.26
CA MET A 30 -11.48 -10.77 11.49
C MET A 30 -11.38 -10.04 10.14
N LYS A 31 -12.51 -9.91 9.43
CA LYS A 31 -12.56 -9.19 8.16
C LYS A 31 -12.18 -7.72 8.32
N SER A 32 -12.73 -7.05 9.35
CA SER A 32 -12.41 -5.66 9.65
C SER A 32 -10.92 -5.50 9.92
N GLU A 33 -10.33 -6.37 10.74
CA GLU A 33 -8.91 -6.35 11.05
C GLU A 33 -8.04 -6.49 9.78
N CYS A 34 -8.38 -7.42 8.87
CA CYS A 34 -7.67 -7.55 7.61
C CYS A 34 -7.85 -6.33 6.70
N ALA A 35 -9.04 -5.73 6.66
CA ALA A 35 -9.33 -4.55 5.85
C ALA A 35 -8.56 -3.32 6.34
N ASP A 36 -8.45 -3.11 7.66
CA ASP A 36 -7.72 -1.98 8.24
C ASP A 36 -6.22 -2.08 7.90
N VAL A 37 -5.64 -3.28 7.99
CA VAL A 37 -4.24 -3.51 7.62
C VAL A 37 -4.03 -3.39 6.11
N GLU A 38 -4.97 -3.89 5.29
CA GLU A 38 -4.89 -3.71 3.83
C GLU A 38 -4.94 -2.24 3.43
N HIS A 39 -5.82 -1.45 4.06
CA HIS A 39 -5.91 -0.01 3.81
C HIS A 39 -4.60 0.68 4.15
N ALA A 40 -3.98 0.35 5.28
CA ALA A 40 -2.67 0.85 5.64
C ALA A 40 -1.59 0.45 4.61
N VAL A 41 -1.53 -0.80 4.19
CA VAL A 41 -0.57 -1.27 3.16
C VAL A 41 -0.79 -0.53 1.84
N SER A 42 -2.04 -0.37 1.42
CA SER A 42 -2.41 0.37 0.20
C SER A 42 -2.01 1.85 0.26
N TYR A 43 -2.11 2.48 1.44
CA TYR A 43 -1.66 3.85 1.68
C TYR A 43 -0.14 3.98 1.50
N TYR A 44 0.67 3.18 2.19
CA TYR A 44 2.13 3.20 2.05
C TYR A 44 2.57 2.87 0.62
N ARG A 45 1.85 1.96 -0.06
CA ARG A 45 2.10 1.61 -1.46
C ARG A 45 1.89 2.83 -2.36
N ARG A 46 0.81 3.59 -2.19
CA ARG A 46 0.57 4.80 -2.99
C ARG A 46 1.59 5.89 -2.69
N LEU A 47 2.04 6.03 -1.44
CA LEU A 47 3.13 6.95 -1.11
C LEU A 47 4.45 6.58 -1.81
N ALA A 48 4.79 5.29 -1.82
CA ALA A 48 5.99 4.82 -2.54
C ALA A 48 5.89 5.10 -4.05
N GLN A 49 4.72 4.85 -4.64
CA GLN A 49 4.45 5.14 -6.06
C GLN A 49 4.58 6.64 -6.38
N ALA A 50 3.86 7.49 -5.64
CA ALA A 50 3.91 8.94 -5.81
C ALA A 50 5.34 9.48 -5.73
N ARG A 51 6.12 8.95 -4.77
CA ARG A 51 7.51 9.35 -4.62
C ARG A 51 8.40 8.88 -5.77
N MET A 52 8.21 7.66 -6.29
CA MET A 52 8.90 7.21 -7.50
C MET A 52 8.57 8.08 -8.71
N GLU A 53 7.29 8.43 -8.90
CA GLU A 53 6.83 9.32 -9.97
C GLU A 53 7.54 10.70 -9.90
N ILE A 54 7.72 11.27 -8.69
CA ILE A 54 8.47 12.52 -8.49
C ILE A 54 9.96 12.36 -8.80
N LEU A 55 10.59 11.28 -8.34
CA LEU A 55 12.03 11.04 -8.58
C LEU A 55 12.32 10.81 -10.09
N GLU A 56 11.41 10.12 -10.79
CA GLU A 56 11.50 9.93 -12.23
C GLU A 56 11.34 11.26 -12.99
N ALA A 57 10.37 12.09 -12.59
CA ALA A 57 10.20 13.42 -13.17
C ALA A 57 11.41 14.33 -12.92
N GLU A 58 12.05 14.25 -11.75
CA GLU A 58 13.31 14.96 -11.48
C GLU A 58 14.46 14.48 -12.37
N ARG A 59 14.58 13.16 -12.57
CA ARG A 59 15.59 12.59 -13.47
C ARG A 59 15.40 13.12 -14.90
N ASP A 60 14.17 13.14 -15.38
CA ASP A 60 13.79 13.67 -16.68
C ASP A 60 14.06 15.17 -16.81
N ARG A 61 13.73 15.95 -15.77
CA ARG A 61 14.05 17.39 -15.70
C ARG A 61 15.56 17.62 -15.84
N ARG A 62 16.39 16.88 -15.09
CA ARG A 62 17.86 16.99 -15.17
C ARG A 62 18.38 16.64 -16.56
N ALA A 63 17.86 15.60 -17.18
CA ALA A 63 18.28 15.17 -18.52
C ALA A 63 17.97 16.23 -19.59
N ARG A 64 16.90 17.01 -19.42
CA ARG A 64 16.51 18.11 -20.33
C ARG A 64 17.09 19.47 -19.94
N GLY A 65 17.76 19.57 -18.78
CA GLY A 65 18.27 20.84 -18.25
C GLY A 65 17.16 21.81 -17.80
N GLY A 66 15.99 21.31 -17.42
CA GLY A 66 14.83 22.12 -17.00
C GLY A 66 14.98 22.72 -15.60
N ASP A 67 14.13 23.69 -15.25
CA ASP A 67 14.13 24.34 -13.94
C ASP A 67 13.26 23.59 -12.92
N ILE A 68 13.62 23.64 -11.63
CA ILE A 68 12.87 22.96 -10.56
C ILE A 68 11.43 23.48 -10.44
N SER A 69 11.19 24.73 -10.82
CA SER A 69 9.84 25.32 -10.84
C SER A 69 8.90 24.60 -11.81
N GLU A 70 9.42 24.05 -12.91
CA GLU A 70 8.65 23.26 -13.88
C GLU A 70 8.18 21.94 -13.25
N LEU A 71 9.06 21.24 -12.52
CA LEU A 71 8.70 20.01 -11.81
C LEU A 71 7.58 20.26 -10.81
N VAL A 72 7.67 21.35 -10.03
CA VAL A 72 6.65 21.71 -9.04
C VAL A 72 5.32 22.04 -9.72
N ALA A 73 5.34 22.76 -10.85
CA ALA A 73 4.15 23.06 -11.62
C ALA A 73 3.49 21.81 -12.22
N ASP A 74 4.29 20.80 -12.58
CA ASP A 74 3.84 19.54 -13.19
C ASP A 74 3.36 18.49 -12.16
N LEU A 75 3.54 18.71 -10.85
CA LEU A 75 3.13 17.76 -9.80
C LEU A 75 1.69 17.25 -9.92
N PRO A 76 0.67 18.07 -10.24
CA PRO A 76 -0.69 17.58 -10.43
C PRO A 76 -0.80 16.58 -11.59
N SER A 77 -0.01 16.76 -12.65
CA SER A 77 0.04 15.83 -13.79
C SER A 77 0.80 14.55 -13.43
N ILE A 78 1.95 14.69 -12.77
CA ILE A 78 2.80 13.59 -12.32
C ILE A 78 2.03 12.64 -11.38
N LEU A 79 1.37 13.20 -10.36
CA LEU A 79 0.67 12.42 -9.33
C LEU A 79 -0.77 12.04 -9.73
N GLY A 80 -1.32 12.72 -10.73
CA GLY A 80 -2.66 12.49 -11.26
C GLY A 80 -2.72 11.41 -12.35
N ALA A 81 -1.57 11.04 -12.93
CA ALA A 81 -1.48 9.93 -13.86
C ALA A 81 -1.77 8.62 -13.12
N GLU A 82 -2.98 8.08 -13.23
CA GLU A 82 -3.23 6.70 -12.78
C GLU A 82 -2.42 5.75 -13.66
N PRO A 83 -1.45 4.99 -13.12
CA PRO A 83 -0.72 4.01 -13.90
C PRO A 83 -1.68 2.86 -14.22
N GLY A 84 -2.25 2.91 -15.42
CA GLY A 84 -2.94 1.81 -16.11
C GLY A 84 -3.78 0.89 -15.23
N ARG A 85 -5.02 1.29 -14.92
CA ARG A 85 -6.16 0.38 -14.72
C ARG A 85 -7.47 1.16 -14.73
N SER A 86 -8.23 0.98 -15.80
CA SER A 86 -9.67 0.80 -15.70
C SER A 86 -9.93 -0.19 -14.57
N SER A 87 -10.36 0.30 -13.41
CA SER A 87 -10.86 -0.58 -12.36
C SER A 87 -11.97 -1.44 -12.97
N PRO A 88 -11.88 -2.78 -12.90
CA PRO A 88 -13.07 -3.59 -13.06
C PRO A 88 -14.07 -3.03 -12.05
N THR A 89 -15.27 -2.70 -12.53
CA THR A 89 -16.44 -2.39 -11.72
C THR A 89 -16.52 -3.38 -10.54
N GLY A 90 -16.04 -2.96 -9.37
CA GLY A 90 -15.79 -3.85 -8.23
C GLY A 90 -14.53 -3.54 -7.41
N SER A 91 -13.60 -2.71 -7.89
CA SER A 91 -12.49 -2.24 -7.06
C SER A 91 -13.05 -1.46 -5.88
N ARG A 92 -12.91 -2.01 -4.66
CA ARG A 92 -13.16 -1.29 -3.41
C ARG A 92 -12.43 0.05 -3.53
N VAL A 93 -13.20 1.15 -3.53
CA VAL A 93 -12.64 2.50 -3.65
C VAL A 93 -11.66 2.66 -2.50
N ALA A 94 -10.38 2.91 -2.81
CA ALA A 94 -9.39 3.18 -1.78
C ALA A 94 -9.91 4.37 -0.96
N SER A 95 -10.07 4.20 0.34
CA SER A 95 -10.47 5.30 1.22
C SER A 95 -9.43 6.41 1.10
N ALA A 96 -9.87 7.63 0.80
CA ALA A 96 -9.01 8.82 0.73
C ALA A 96 -8.49 9.27 2.10
N GLN A 97 -8.91 8.60 3.18
CA GLN A 97 -8.48 8.89 4.53
C GLN A 97 -7.14 8.22 4.84
N THR A 98 -6.31 8.92 5.62
CA THR A 98 -5.12 8.32 6.24
C THR A 98 -5.57 7.13 7.08
N PRO A 99 -4.88 5.98 7.01
CA PRO A 99 -5.20 4.83 7.83
C PRO A 99 -5.03 5.16 9.32
N ASP A 100 -5.90 4.62 10.17
CA ASP A 100 -5.76 4.71 11.63
C ASP A 100 -4.56 3.90 12.16
N ILE A 101 -4.03 3.00 11.34
CA ILE A 101 -2.91 2.11 11.66
C ILE A 101 -1.63 2.60 10.98
N GLU A 102 -0.60 2.93 11.78
CA GLU A 102 0.73 3.30 11.29
C GLU A 102 1.65 2.08 11.15
N LEU A 103 2.03 1.70 9.93
CA LEU A 103 2.90 0.55 9.68
C LEU A 103 4.37 0.86 9.96
N ARG A 104 5.06 -0.05 10.66
CA ARG A 104 6.47 0.07 11.08
C ARG A 104 7.19 -1.23 10.81
N TRP A 105 8.19 -1.25 9.94
CA TRP A 105 8.95 -2.47 9.65
C TRP A 105 10.17 -2.57 10.56
N SER A 106 10.63 -3.79 10.85
CA SER A 106 11.77 -4.03 11.73
C SER A 106 13.09 -3.46 11.19
N ASP A 107 13.19 -3.30 9.87
CA ASP A 107 14.32 -2.69 9.18
C ASP A 107 14.16 -1.16 8.98
N GLY A 108 13.07 -0.56 9.48
CA GLY A 108 12.80 0.87 9.40
C GLY A 108 12.47 1.39 7.99
N ARG A 109 12.15 0.50 7.03
CA ARG A 109 11.93 0.91 5.64
C ARG A 109 10.71 1.79 5.40
N GLU A 110 9.81 1.95 6.37
CA GLU A 110 8.76 2.99 6.35
C GLU A 110 9.33 4.40 6.12
N ALA A 111 10.57 4.66 6.56
CA ALA A 111 11.22 5.94 6.38
C ALA A 111 11.42 6.31 4.90
N LEU A 112 11.46 5.32 4.00
CA LEU A 112 11.58 5.55 2.55
C LEU A 112 10.47 6.44 1.99
N VAL A 113 9.28 6.44 2.61
CA VAL A 113 8.14 7.27 2.17
C VAL A 113 7.86 8.44 3.11
N ALA A 114 8.51 8.49 4.27
CA ALA A 114 8.27 9.49 5.31
C ALA A 114 9.44 10.46 5.56
N ASP A 115 10.60 10.25 4.93
CA ASP A 115 11.76 11.12 5.11
C ASP A 115 11.64 12.48 4.37
N LEU A 116 12.59 13.38 4.67
CA LEU A 116 12.68 14.73 4.10
C LEU A 116 13.44 14.79 2.76
N THR A 117 13.75 13.66 2.13
CA THR A 117 14.62 13.62 0.94
C THR A 117 14.02 14.42 -0.23
N LEU A 118 12.69 14.44 -0.36
CA LEU A 118 12.02 15.27 -1.37
C LEU A 118 12.22 16.77 -1.17
N ALA A 119 12.45 17.24 0.06
CA ALA A 119 12.70 18.65 0.34
C ALA A 119 14.07 19.12 -0.19
N ASN A 120 15.02 18.20 -0.34
CA ASN A 120 16.38 18.47 -0.82
C ASN A 120 16.64 17.84 -2.19
N LEU A 121 15.58 17.64 -2.99
CA LEU A 121 15.62 17.00 -4.30
C LEU A 121 16.67 17.63 -5.26
N PRO A 122 16.88 18.96 -5.30
CA PRO A 122 17.92 19.58 -6.13
C PRO A 122 19.35 19.18 -5.73
N ASP A 123 19.57 18.89 -4.45
CA ASP A 123 20.90 18.64 -3.88
C ASP A 123 21.31 17.15 -3.93
N LEU A 124 20.36 16.25 -4.21
CA LEU A 124 20.64 14.83 -4.35
C LEU A 124 21.51 14.55 -5.57
N SER A 125 22.54 13.72 -5.42
CA SER A 125 23.32 13.27 -6.57
C SER A 125 22.47 12.36 -7.47
N GLY A 126 22.85 12.22 -8.75
CA GLY A 126 22.17 11.28 -9.64
C GLY A 126 22.25 9.84 -9.14
N ALA A 127 23.36 9.46 -8.50
CA ALA A 127 23.54 8.14 -7.91
C ALA A 127 22.59 7.92 -6.70
N ASP A 128 22.41 8.93 -5.86
CA ASP A 128 21.49 8.85 -4.71
C ASP A 128 20.03 8.78 -5.16
N LEU A 129 19.67 9.51 -6.21
CA LEU A 129 18.35 9.46 -6.82
C LEU A 129 18.04 8.05 -7.34
N ASP A 130 18.98 7.44 -8.06
CA ASP A 130 18.83 6.08 -8.60
C ASP A 130 18.76 5.02 -7.50
N ALA A 131 19.63 5.13 -6.49
CA ALA A 131 19.63 4.22 -5.34
C ALA A 131 18.32 4.33 -4.53
N THR A 132 17.82 5.55 -4.32
CA THR A 132 16.55 5.78 -3.60
C THR A 132 15.37 5.23 -4.40
N THR A 133 15.37 5.43 -5.72
CA THR A 133 14.33 4.91 -6.61
C THR A 133 14.29 3.39 -6.59
N GLU A 134 15.44 2.70 -6.62
CA GLU A 134 15.44 1.22 -6.56
C GLU A 134 14.97 0.69 -5.20
N ARG A 135 15.35 1.35 -4.09
CA ARG A 135 14.84 1.00 -2.76
C ARG A 135 13.32 1.16 -2.67
N LEU A 136 12.77 2.25 -3.22
CA LEU A 136 11.33 2.48 -3.30
C LEU A 136 10.62 1.42 -4.17
N ARG A 137 11.21 1.02 -5.30
CA ARG A 137 10.68 -0.07 -6.14
C ARG A 137 10.63 -1.39 -5.38
N GLY A 138 11.70 -1.74 -4.66
CA GLY A 138 11.71 -2.91 -3.79
C GLY A 138 10.59 -2.87 -2.75
N PHE A 139 10.47 -1.74 -2.05
CA PHE A 139 9.43 -1.57 -1.03
C PHE A 139 8.01 -1.61 -1.60
N GLU A 140 7.75 -0.96 -2.75
CA GLU A 140 6.46 -1.01 -3.42
C GLU A 140 6.07 -2.42 -3.86
N ARG A 141 7.04 -3.20 -4.38
CA ARG A 141 6.83 -4.61 -4.75
C ARG A 141 6.39 -5.44 -3.54
N ASP A 142 7.10 -5.32 -2.42
CA ASP A 142 6.76 -6.02 -1.17
C ASP A 142 5.37 -5.64 -0.65
N LEU A 143 5.04 -4.34 -0.67
CA LEU A 143 3.70 -3.87 -0.29
C LEU A 143 2.61 -4.41 -1.23
N SER A 144 2.88 -4.47 -2.53
CA SER A 144 1.98 -5.04 -3.52
C SER A 144 1.74 -6.54 -3.30
N GLU A 145 2.76 -7.29 -2.89
CA GLU A 145 2.64 -8.71 -2.52
C GLU A 145 1.80 -8.91 -1.26
N VAL A 146 2.11 -8.18 -0.19
CA VAL A 146 1.36 -8.21 1.08
C VAL A 146 -0.10 -7.84 0.83
N ARG A 147 -0.36 -6.77 0.07
CA ARG A 147 -1.72 -6.34 -0.28
C ARG A 147 -2.50 -7.44 -1.00
N ARG A 148 -1.87 -8.11 -1.98
CA ARG A 148 -2.50 -9.20 -2.73
C ARG A 148 -2.83 -10.38 -1.81
N ALA A 149 -1.93 -10.71 -0.88
CA ALA A 149 -2.17 -11.78 0.09
C ALA A 149 -3.30 -11.43 1.07
N LEU A 150 -3.35 -10.19 1.57
CA LEU A 150 -4.44 -9.69 2.43
C LEU A 150 -5.79 -9.74 1.71
N HIS A 151 -5.87 -9.33 0.45
CA HIS A 151 -7.08 -9.50 -0.35
C HIS A 151 -7.52 -10.96 -0.44
N GLY A 152 -6.58 -11.89 -0.62
CA GLY A 152 -6.88 -13.33 -0.60
C GLY A 152 -7.54 -13.78 0.71
N VAL A 153 -7.04 -13.31 1.86
CA VAL A 153 -7.63 -13.59 3.18
C VAL A 153 -9.02 -12.96 3.33
N ILE A 154 -9.17 -11.69 2.94
CA ILE A 154 -10.46 -10.98 2.97
C ILE A 154 -11.50 -11.72 2.13
N ASP A 155 -11.14 -12.16 0.93
CA ASP A 155 -12.06 -12.86 0.03
C ASP A 155 -12.48 -14.23 0.59
N VAL A 156 -11.61 -14.94 1.33
CA VAL A 156 -11.98 -16.16 2.06
C VAL A 156 -13.02 -15.85 3.13
N LEU A 157 -12.79 -14.81 3.94
CA LEU A 157 -13.72 -14.39 5.00
C LEU A 157 -15.07 -13.93 4.44
N GLU A 158 -15.06 -13.17 3.33
CA GLU A 158 -16.28 -12.73 2.66
C GLU A 158 -17.11 -13.88 2.12
N ARG A 159 -16.47 -14.89 1.52
CA ARG A 159 -17.17 -16.10 1.05
C ARG A 159 -17.85 -16.84 2.20
N GLU A 160 -17.16 -17.02 3.33
CA GLU A 160 -17.72 -17.69 4.50
C GLU A 160 -18.90 -16.91 5.09
N ILE A 161 -18.75 -15.59 5.25
CA ILE A 161 -19.83 -14.71 5.73
C ILE A 161 -21.05 -14.80 4.81
N ALA A 162 -20.85 -14.71 3.50
CA ALA A 162 -21.93 -14.78 2.52
C ALA A 162 -22.63 -16.15 2.55
N ALA A 163 -21.88 -17.25 2.67
CA ALA A 163 -22.43 -18.60 2.75
C ALA A 163 -23.39 -18.75 3.95
N ARG A 164 -23.05 -18.20 5.12
CA ARG A 164 -23.89 -18.23 6.32
C ARG A 164 -25.14 -17.38 6.22
N GLN A 165 -25.01 -16.20 5.60
CA GLN A 165 -26.15 -15.32 5.36
C GLN A 165 -27.18 -16.00 4.45
N VAL A 166 -26.74 -16.72 3.42
CA VAL A 166 -27.62 -17.51 2.54
C VAL A 166 -28.22 -18.70 3.26
N ALA A 167 -27.46 -19.38 4.12
CA ALA A 167 -27.94 -20.53 4.88
C ALA A 167 -28.93 -20.18 6.02
N GLY A 168 -29.10 -18.89 6.35
CA GLY A 168 -29.94 -18.44 7.45
C GLY A 168 -29.40 -18.81 8.84
N THR A 169 -28.12 -19.18 8.92
CA THR A 169 -27.41 -19.54 10.17
C THR A 169 -26.69 -18.32 10.76
N ALA A 170 -27.29 -17.14 10.60
CA ALA A 170 -26.73 -15.85 10.99
C ALA A 170 -26.89 -15.56 12.48
#